data_AF-A0ABD1JU71-F1
#
_entry.id   AF-A0ABD1JU71-F1
#
_cell.length_a   1.000
_cell.length_b   1.000
_cell.length_c   1.000
_cell.angle_alpha   90.00
_cell.angle_beta   90.00
_cell.angle_gamma   90.00
#
_symmetry.space_group_name_H-M   'P 1'
#
loop_
_entity.id
_entity.type
_entity.pdbx_description
1 polymer ?
#
loop_
_entity_poly.entity_id
_entity_poly.type
_entity_poly.pdbx_seq_one_letter_code
_entity_poly.pdbx_strand_id
1 'polypeptide(L)'
;MKTTLVLFCSVVCVASQTEHPDGVACTEPLPEVDNAEPSLEYMKESYTEGSLLPFSCKLGYVSAGRTVFSCSKSKWVGVRQGKCIPRPCELPEDIPNGSYETDGTDLVFGAVIKYSCNDGYRMVSRFETRVCMLAGWSGSLPVCEAVSCEPEDHPSLILHGLPEDDTPVVYGHKLQFACADSGMVLRGEQEVTCTSTGQWNHPFPKCEVVTCELGRTDPAVTLRGTAAHGDPVKYGETLHFTCAQEGMAISGEKQVTCTASGEWSAPFPKCEEITCARNDIHSSVRVQGLPSGNGPARLGTKLSFSCTYSGMVLRGKREVICLNSGRWSSTFPRCEVPGGSCGPPPQVRFADVISAWKPVYSNGELVQFKCQPYYILEGDKQKQCVNGEWTKTMRCREPCTVTQEDMDQRNIEFKVKREDLRYVPHNDRVTFVCKAGMRQTRDSVGFQQYCRDGHMRFPECS
;
A
#
# COMPACT_ATOMS: atom_id res chain seq x y z
N MET A 1 -20.06 27.01 132.49
CA MET A 1 -20.47 28.24 133.23
C MET A 1 -19.22 29.05 133.48
N LYS A 2 -19.07 30.36 133.34
CA LYS A 2 -19.84 31.52 132.83
C LYS A 2 -18.75 32.60 132.58
N THR A 3 -18.72 33.27 131.42
CA THR A 3 -19.13 34.69 131.26
C THR A 3 -18.16 35.76 131.80
N THR A 4 -17.38 36.34 130.87
CA THR A 4 -17.20 37.80 130.58
C THR A 4 -16.42 38.76 131.50
N LEU A 5 -15.81 39.76 130.82
CA LEU A 5 -15.54 41.19 131.15
C LEU A 5 -14.08 41.47 131.62
N VAL A 6 -13.30 42.48 131.16
CA VAL A 6 -13.49 43.72 130.38
C VAL A 6 -12.19 44.11 129.64
N LEU A 7 -12.40 44.72 128.47
CA LEU A 7 -11.63 45.65 127.62
C LEU A 7 -10.43 46.51 128.15
N PHE A 8 -9.50 46.63 127.19
CA PHE A 8 -8.73 47.78 126.65
C PHE A 8 -7.36 48.25 127.19
N CYS A 9 -6.45 48.15 126.21
CA CYS A 9 -5.53 49.16 125.67
C CYS A 9 -4.04 49.05 126.03
N SER A 10 -3.28 48.93 124.94
CA SER A 10 -1.97 48.30 124.85
C SER A 10 -0.85 49.33 124.94
N VAL A 11 0.17 48.94 125.70
CA VAL A 11 1.42 49.65 125.95
C VAL A 11 2.41 49.44 124.78
N VAL A 12 3.17 50.49 124.52
CA VAL A 12 4.32 50.59 123.60
C VAL A 12 5.49 49.73 124.08
N CYS A 13 6.23 49.11 123.16
CA CYS A 13 7.68 48.89 123.34
C CYS A 13 8.45 48.79 122.02
N VAL A 14 9.75 49.06 122.13
CA VAL A 14 10.64 49.70 121.15
C VAL A 14 11.66 48.72 120.54
N ALA A 15 12.14 49.08 119.34
CA ALA A 15 13.41 48.76 118.67
C ALA A 15 13.70 47.32 118.18
N SER A 16 14.10 47.22 116.91
CA SER A 16 15.50 46.88 116.55
C SER A 16 15.72 47.12 115.05
N GLN A 17 16.52 48.14 114.69
CA GLN A 17 17.19 48.16 113.39
C GLN A 17 18.21 47.01 113.39
N THR A 18 18.09 46.12 112.42
CA THR A 18 19.14 45.17 112.07
C THR A 18 19.46 45.43 110.61
N GLU A 19 20.65 46.00 110.39
CA GLU A 19 21.31 46.04 109.09
C GLU A 19 21.57 44.60 108.66
N HIS A 20 21.11 44.27 107.45
CA HIS A 20 21.63 43.18 106.63
C HIS A 20 22.08 43.82 105.31
N PRO A 21 23.21 43.36 104.76
CA PRO A 21 24.00 44.14 103.80
C PRO A 21 23.18 44.40 102.55
N ASP A 22 23.18 45.66 102.09
CA ASP A 22 22.72 46.05 100.77
C ASP A 22 23.49 45.23 99.73
N GLY A 23 22.90 44.10 99.35
CA GLY A 23 23.36 43.32 98.21
C GLY A 23 23.26 44.22 97.00
N VAL A 24 24.40 44.51 96.37
CA VAL A 24 24.51 45.40 95.22
C VAL A 24 23.47 45.00 94.17
N ALA A 25 22.46 45.86 93.97
CA ALA A 25 21.36 45.59 93.05
C ALA A 25 21.78 45.85 91.60
N CYS A 26 21.23 45.07 90.67
CA CYS A 26 21.41 45.33 89.24
C CYS A 26 20.51 46.50 88.81
N THR A 27 21.13 47.62 88.43
CA THR A 27 20.46 48.86 88.02
C THR A 27 20.42 49.06 86.50
N GLU A 28 21.09 48.18 85.75
CA GLU A 28 21.02 48.17 84.28
C GLU A 28 19.66 47.60 83.80
N PRO A 29 19.16 48.06 82.64
CA PRO A 29 17.94 47.51 82.05
C PRO A 29 18.03 46.00 81.87
N LEU A 30 16.87 45.33 81.88
CA LEU A 30 16.80 43.88 81.72
C LEU A 30 17.48 43.46 80.40
N PRO A 31 18.22 42.34 80.39
CA PRO A 31 18.82 41.82 79.16
C PRO A 31 17.77 41.61 78.08
N GLU A 32 18.04 42.11 76.88
CA GLU A 32 17.22 41.81 75.71
C GLU A 32 17.71 40.51 75.08
N VAL A 33 16.79 39.59 74.81
CA VAL A 33 17.08 38.29 74.22
C VAL A 33 16.13 38.08 73.05
N ASP A 34 16.69 37.82 71.87
CA ASP A 34 15.92 37.62 70.64
C ASP A 34 14.83 36.57 70.81
N ASN A 35 13.59 36.96 70.49
CA ASN A 35 12.41 36.10 70.57
C ASN A 35 12.19 35.45 71.94
N ALA A 36 12.63 36.09 73.02
CA ALA A 36 12.42 35.66 74.39
C ALA A 36 11.94 36.80 75.29
N GLU A 37 11.33 36.44 76.40
CA GLU A 37 10.85 37.36 77.44
C GLU A 37 11.24 36.82 78.82
N PRO A 38 11.48 37.70 79.81
CA PRO A 38 11.74 37.27 81.17
C PRO A 38 10.58 36.41 81.70
N SER A 39 10.89 35.28 82.35
CA SER A 39 9.86 34.41 82.89
C SER A 39 9.10 35.13 84.01
N LEU A 40 7.78 35.32 83.82
CA LEU A 40 6.92 36.13 84.71
C LEU A 40 7.00 35.74 86.20
N GLU A 41 7.20 34.45 86.50
CA GLU A 41 7.33 33.93 87.87
C GLU A 41 8.57 34.47 88.62
N TYR A 42 9.61 34.86 87.88
CA TYR A 42 10.88 35.33 88.43
C TYR A 42 11.02 36.86 88.37
N MET A 43 10.00 37.55 87.86
CA MET A 43 9.98 39.00 87.76
C MET A 43 9.86 39.65 89.14
N LYS A 44 10.82 40.52 89.47
CA LYS A 44 10.87 41.27 90.73
C LYS A 44 11.04 42.76 90.48
N GLU A 45 10.58 43.59 91.43
CA GLU A 45 10.81 45.04 91.39
C GLU A 45 12.30 45.40 91.50
N SER A 46 13.11 44.55 92.17
CA SER A 46 14.57 44.69 92.23
C SER A 46 15.27 43.32 92.30
N TYR A 47 16.49 43.25 91.76
CA TYR A 47 17.34 42.05 91.75
C TYR A 47 18.67 42.35 92.44
N THR A 48 19.00 41.57 93.46
CA THR A 48 20.25 41.66 94.22
C THR A 48 21.27 40.62 93.76
N GLU A 49 22.53 40.77 94.19
CA GLU A 49 23.63 39.83 93.92
C GLU A 49 23.20 38.35 94.03
N GLY A 50 23.50 37.56 93.00
CA GLY A 50 23.15 36.14 92.93
C GLY A 50 21.72 35.84 92.44
N SER A 51 20.86 36.85 92.30
CA SER A 51 19.51 36.67 91.74
C SER A 51 19.57 36.09 90.33
N LEU A 52 18.72 35.10 90.04
CA LEU A 52 18.60 34.47 88.72
C LEU A 52 17.34 34.94 88.01
N LEU A 53 17.49 35.30 86.74
CA LEU A 53 16.41 35.67 85.84
C LEU A 53 16.42 34.72 84.63
N PRO A 54 15.61 33.65 84.65
CA PRO A 54 15.39 32.82 83.48
C PRO A 54 14.52 33.55 82.44
N PHE A 55 14.74 33.21 81.18
CA PHE A 55 13.96 33.68 80.04
C PHE A 55 13.18 32.54 79.40
N SER A 56 11.96 32.84 78.97
CA SER A 56 11.07 31.96 78.22
C SER A 56 10.95 32.46 76.78
N CYS A 57 10.91 31.56 75.80
CA CYS A 57 10.71 31.97 74.41
C CYS A 57 9.32 32.55 74.18
N LYS A 58 9.22 33.56 73.32
CA LYS A 58 7.97 34.14 72.83
C LYS A 58 7.17 33.08 72.08
N LEU A 59 5.86 33.31 71.94
CA LEU A 59 4.96 32.42 71.20
C LEU A 59 5.50 32.16 69.78
N GLY A 60 5.53 30.89 69.37
CA GLY A 60 6.05 30.46 68.07
C GLY A 60 7.53 30.06 68.09
N TYR A 61 8.22 30.22 69.22
CA TYR A 61 9.63 29.87 69.37
C TYR A 61 9.83 28.82 70.47
N VAL A 62 10.85 27.98 70.29
CA VAL A 62 11.26 26.94 71.24
C VAL A 62 12.69 27.17 71.71
N SER A 63 12.96 26.80 72.96
CA SER A 63 14.25 27.02 73.61
C SER A 63 15.26 25.95 73.18
N ALA A 64 16.23 26.36 72.34
CA ALA A 64 17.45 25.61 72.06
C ALA A 64 18.46 25.88 73.19
N GLY A 65 18.19 25.28 74.36
CA GLY A 65 18.95 25.49 75.60
C GLY A 65 18.38 26.62 76.46
N ARG A 66 18.55 26.50 77.79
CA ARG A 66 18.02 27.49 78.76
C ARG A 66 18.79 28.79 78.69
N THR A 67 18.08 29.91 78.74
CA THR A 67 18.68 31.25 78.88
C THR A 67 18.44 31.77 80.28
N VAL A 68 19.53 32.04 81.01
CA VAL A 68 19.50 32.47 82.40
C VAL A 68 20.57 33.53 82.62
N PHE A 69 20.16 34.68 83.12
CA PHE A 69 21.05 35.74 83.57
C PHE A 69 21.12 35.74 85.10
N SER A 70 22.29 36.09 85.64
CA SER A 70 22.48 36.32 87.07
C SER A 70 22.90 37.76 87.30
N CYS A 71 22.39 38.36 88.37
CA CYS A 71 22.86 39.65 88.82
C CYS A 71 24.20 39.47 89.55
N SER A 72 25.28 40.05 89.03
CA SER A 72 26.57 40.07 89.71
C SER A 72 27.29 41.41 89.52
N LYS A 73 27.76 42.00 90.63
CA LYS A 73 28.47 43.28 90.68
C LYS A 73 27.72 44.41 89.93
N SER A 74 26.43 44.59 90.25
CA SER A 74 25.50 45.54 89.59
C SER A 74 25.17 45.26 88.11
N LYS A 75 25.66 44.17 87.51
CA LYS A 75 25.45 43.88 86.08
C LYS A 75 24.79 42.53 85.85
N TRP A 76 24.08 42.43 84.74
CA TRP A 76 23.55 41.16 84.27
C TRP A 76 24.63 40.35 83.57
N VAL A 77 24.91 39.16 84.10
CA VAL A 77 25.88 38.23 83.53
C VAL A 77 25.14 36.99 83.04
N GLY A 78 25.30 36.66 81.76
CA GLY A 78 24.69 35.46 81.17
C GLY A 78 25.32 34.19 81.71
N VAL A 79 24.61 33.48 82.58
CA VAL A 79 25.04 32.18 83.15
C VAL A 79 24.81 31.06 82.14
N ARG A 80 23.73 31.14 81.38
CA ARG A 80 23.44 30.27 80.23
C ARG A 80 22.83 31.11 79.11
N GLN A 81 23.34 30.94 77.89
CA GLN A 81 22.93 31.71 76.72
C GLN A 81 22.42 30.76 75.64
N GLY A 82 21.22 30.22 75.86
CA GLY A 82 20.48 29.49 74.83
C GLY A 82 19.91 30.43 73.77
N LYS A 83 19.31 29.84 72.73
CA LYS A 83 18.63 30.59 71.65
C LYS A 83 17.16 30.19 71.58
N CYS A 84 16.30 31.14 71.26
CA CYS A 84 14.92 30.86 70.88
C CYS A 84 14.85 30.73 69.37
N ILE A 85 14.66 29.50 68.89
CA ILE A 85 14.53 29.21 67.46
C ILE A 85 13.05 29.06 67.10
N PRO A 86 12.63 29.44 65.88
CA PRO A 86 11.28 29.20 65.42
C PRO A 86 10.88 27.74 65.61
N ARG A 87 9.66 27.50 66.08
CA ARG A 87 9.16 26.14 66.31
C ARG A 87 9.05 25.41 64.97
N PRO A 88 9.66 24.23 64.81
CA PRO A 88 9.49 23.45 63.58
C PRO A 88 8.07 22.93 63.48
N CYS A 89 7.48 23.04 62.29
CA CYS A 89 6.30 22.27 61.92
C CYS A 89 6.72 20.87 61.46
N GLU A 90 5.77 19.94 61.52
CA GLU A 90 5.93 18.64 60.86
C GLU A 90 5.99 18.83 59.34
N LEU A 91 6.55 17.84 58.65
CA LEU A 91 6.57 17.84 57.20
C LEU A 91 5.12 17.90 56.67
N PRO A 92 4.80 18.79 55.71
CA PRO A 92 3.47 18.85 55.14
C PRO A 92 3.04 17.53 54.53
N GLU A 93 1.77 17.19 54.68
CA GLU A 93 1.18 15.97 54.11
C GLU A 93 1.06 16.09 52.59
N ASP A 94 1.36 15.01 51.87
CA ASP A 94 1.12 14.93 50.44
C ASP A 94 -0.37 14.86 50.14
N ILE A 95 -0.78 15.45 49.01
CA ILE A 95 -2.15 15.36 48.51
C ILE A 95 -2.21 14.46 47.27
N PRO A 96 -3.30 13.70 47.07
CA PRO A 96 -3.48 12.95 45.83
C PRO A 96 -3.48 13.87 44.61
N ASN A 97 -2.67 13.53 43.61
CA ASN A 97 -2.57 14.25 42.33
C ASN A 97 -2.20 15.74 42.47
N GLY A 98 -1.44 16.08 43.50
CA GLY A 98 -0.82 17.39 43.64
C GLY A 98 0.52 17.29 44.36
N SER A 99 1.20 18.41 44.42
CA SER A 99 2.49 18.57 45.10
C SER A 99 2.52 19.93 45.77
N TYR A 100 3.45 20.13 46.70
CA TYR A 100 3.70 21.45 47.27
C TYR A 100 5.13 21.88 47.03
N GLU A 101 5.31 23.17 46.85
CA GLU A 101 6.62 23.80 46.77
C GLU A 101 6.88 24.59 48.04
N THR A 102 8.14 24.62 48.43
CA THR A 102 8.64 25.47 49.51
C THR A 102 9.51 26.54 48.90
N ASP A 103 9.40 27.78 49.35
CA ASP A 103 10.21 28.92 48.85
C ASP A 103 11.69 28.86 49.33
N GLY A 104 12.22 27.65 49.59
CA GLY A 104 13.57 27.43 50.13
C GLY A 104 13.74 27.84 51.61
N THR A 105 12.63 28.06 52.32
CA THR A 105 12.62 28.40 53.76
C THR A 105 12.45 27.15 54.63
N ASP A 106 13.03 27.18 55.83
CA ASP A 106 12.83 26.12 56.81
C ASP A 106 11.36 26.01 57.21
N LEU A 107 10.86 24.79 57.41
CA LEU A 107 9.46 24.51 57.76
C LEU A 107 9.17 24.83 59.24
N VAL A 108 9.20 26.11 59.57
CA VAL A 108 9.09 26.62 60.94
C VAL A 108 7.94 27.61 61.09
N PHE A 109 7.62 28.00 62.33
CA PHE A 109 6.52 28.91 62.65
C PHE A 109 6.50 30.17 61.76
N GLY A 110 5.37 30.40 61.10
CA GLY A 110 5.18 31.49 60.13
C GLY A 110 5.49 31.12 58.67
N ALA A 111 6.10 29.96 58.39
CA ALA A 111 6.36 29.50 57.02
C ALA A 111 5.07 29.28 56.24
N VAL A 112 5.10 29.55 54.94
CA VAL A 112 3.96 29.38 54.02
C VAL A 112 4.37 28.37 52.95
N ILE A 113 3.52 27.39 52.72
CA ILE A 113 3.66 26.43 51.62
C ILE A 113 2.51 26.60 50.65
N LYS A 114 2.78 26.34 49.36
CA LYS A 114 1.78 26.40 48.31
C LYS A 114 1.68 25.05 47.61
N TYR A 115 0.45 24.53 47.54
CA TYR A 115 0.12 23.33 46.79
C TYR A 115 -0.27 23.69 45.35
N SER A 116 0.06 22.79 44.44
CA SER A 116 -0.29 22.83 43.03
C SER A 116 -0.80 21.45 42.61
N CYS A 117 -1.81 21.40 41.74
CA CYS A 117 -2.27 20.13 41.19
C CYS A 117 -1.35 19.68 40.05
N ASN A 118 -1.20 18.36 39.91
CA ASN A 118 -0.46 17.76 38.82
C ASN A 118 -1.21 17.95 37.48
N ASP A 119 -0.52 17.78 36.36
CA ASP A 119 -1.13 17.86 35.03
C ASP A 119 -2.35 16.94 34.91
N GLY A 120 -3.44 17.49 34.38
CA GLY A 120 -4.72 16.77 34.27
C GLY A 120 -5.61 16.84 35.51
N TYR A 121 -5.20 17.59 36.53
CA TYR A 121 -6.00 17.83 37.73
C TYR A 121 -6.15 19.33 37.98
N ARG A 122 -7.30 19.72 38.54
CA ARG A 122 -7.60 21.11 38.88
C ARG A 122 -7.90 21.26 40.37
N MET A 123 -7.47 22.38 40.94
CA MET A 123 -7.76 22.66 42.34
C MET A 123 -9.21 23.09 42.50
N VAL A 124 -9.97 22.32 43.27
CA VAL A 124 -11.38 22.62 43.61
C VAL A 124 -11.54 23.19 45.02
N SER A 125 -10.48 23.09 45.82
CA SER A 125 -10.42 23.72 47.14
C SER A 125 -10.28 25.23 47.05
N ARG A 126 -10.84 25.94 48.04
CA ARG A 126 -10.81 27.42 48.09
C ARG A 126 -9.44 28.01 48.42
N PHE A 127 -8.55 27.20 48.97
CA PHE A 127 -7.24 27.63 49.46
C PHE A 127 -6.17 26.69 48.91
N GLU A 128 -5.11 27.27 48.37
CA GLU A 128 -3.94 26.56 47.83
C GLU A 128 -2.72 26.62 48.76
N THR A 129 -2.78 27.44 49.82
CA THR A 129 -1.67 27.67 50.74
C THR A 129 -1.99 27.22 52.16
N ARG A 130 -0.95 26.80 52.89
CA ARG A 130 -1.03 26.53 54.33
C ARG A 130 0.11 27.25 55.05
N VAL A 131 -0.15 27.70 56.28
CA VAL A 131 0.78 28.45 57.10
C VAL A 131 1.12 27.65 58.35
N CYS A 132 2.39 27.58 58.73
CA CYS A 132 2.83 26.91 59.95
C CYS A 132 2.45 27.75 61.18
N MET A 133 1.46 27.27 61.93
CA MET A 133 0.94 27.93 63.14
C MET A 133 1.39 27.18 64.41
N LEU A 134 0.96 27.65 65.60
CA LEU A 134 1.34 27.07 66.89
C LEU A 134 0.92 25.60 67.05
N ALA A 135 -0.17 25.20 66.38
CA ALA A 135 -0.74 23.85 66.40
C ALA A 135 -0.34 23.01 65.18
N GLY A 136 0.55 23.50 64.31
CA GLY A 136 0.89 22.87 63.03
C GLY A 136 0.33 23.64 61.83
N TRP A 137 0.23 22.98 60.67
CA TRP A 137 -0.23 23.61 59.44
C TRP A 137 -1.70 24.02 59.50
N SER A 138 -1.97 25.27 59.10
CA SER A 138 -3.32 25.84 59.08
C SER A 138 -4.23 25.17 58.04
N GLY A 139 -5.53 25.17 58.29
CA GLY A 139 -6.54 24.75 57.31
C GLY A 139 -6.52 23.26 56.97
N SER A 140 -7.41 22.85 56.07
CA SER A 140 -7.47 21.49 55.52
C SER A 140 -6.56 21.35 54.30
N LEU A 141 -6.24 20.11 53.93
CA LEU A 141 -5.51 19.82 52.70
C LEU A 141 -6.31 20.27 51.47
N PRO A 142 -5.65 20.89 50.47
CA PRO A 142 -6.27 21.16 49.18
C PRO A 142 -6.64 19.87 48.45
N VAL A 143 -7.69 19.93 47.64
CA VAL A 143 -8.25 18.83 46.85
C VAL A 143 -8.07 19.13 45.36
N CYS A 144 -7.45 18.18 44.67
CA CYS A 144 -7.26 18.17 43.23
C CYS A 144 -8.20 17.14 42.60
N GLU A 145 -9.10 17.59 41.74
CA GLU A 145 -10.01 16.70 40.99
C GLU A 145 -9.55 16.56 39.55
N ALA A 146 -9.78 15.38 38.96
CA ALA A 146 -9.42 15.12 37.58
C ALA A 146 -10.18 16.05 36.64
N VAL A 147 -9.47 16.58 35.65
CA VAL A 147 -10.07 17.34 34.55
C VAL A 147 -10.72 16.34 33.59
N SER A 148 -12.00 16.57 33.29
CA SER A 148 -12.78 15.75 32.38
C SER A 148 -13.14 16.51 31.10
N CYS A 149 -13.17 15.79 29.98
CA CYS A 149 -13.69 16.25 28.70
C CYS A 149 -15.08 15.65 28.46
N GLU A 150 -16.00 16.45 27.92
CA GLU A 150 -17.33 15.99 27.54
C GLU A 150 -17.31 15.43 26.11
N PRO A 151 -17.74 14.17 25.89
CA PRO A 151 -17.99 13.65 24.56
C PRO A 151 -19.30 14.23 24.01
N GLU A 152 -19.27 14.77 22.79
CA GLU A 152 -20.48 15.14 22.05
C GLU A 152 -21.06 13.92 21.32
N ASP A 153 -22.39 13.76 21.40
CA ASP A 153 -23.12 12.73 20.66
C ASP A 153 -23.31 13.18 19.20
N HIS A 154 -22.84 12.36 18.27
CA HIS A 154 -22.96 12.59 16.84
C HIS A 154 -23.54 11.34 16.16
N PRO A 155 -24.74 11.43 15.57
CA PRO A 155 -25.48 10.26 15.09
C PRO A 155 -24.80 9.52 13.92
N SER A 156 -23.88 10.16 13.20
CA SER A 156 -23.13 9.57 12.09
C SER A 156 -21.75 9.04 12.48
N LEU A 157 -21.32 9.24 13.73
CA LEU A 157 -20.05 8.77 14.26
C LEU A 157 -20.29 7.60 15.22
N ILE A 158 -19.48 6.56 15.08
CA ILE A 158 -19.27 5.55 16.10
C ILE A 158 -18.07 6.00 16.92
N LEU A 159 -18.29 6.17 18.23
CA LEU A 159 -17.24 6.50 19.20
C LEU A 159 -16.71 5.21 19.83
N HIS A 160 -15.40 5.03 19.80
CA HIS A 160 -14.69 3.97 20.48
C HIS A 160 -13.83 4.54 21.60
N GLY A 161 -13.69 3.74 22.67
CA GLY A 161 -12.88 4.07 23.83
C GLY A 161 -13.65 4.70 24.98
N LEU A 162 -14.95 5.00 24.86
CA LEU A 162 -15.72 5.54 25.99
C LEU A 162 -15.62 4.62 27.23
N PRO A 163 -15.45 5.20 28.43
CA PRO A 163 -15.41 4.44 29.68
C PRO A 163 -16.70 3.64 29.92
N GLU A 164 -16.56 2.49 30.58
CA GLU A 164 -17.71 1.73 31.08
C GLU A 164 -18.43 2.50 32.21
N ASP A 165 -19.73 2.24 32.38
CA ASP A 165 -20.58 2.79 33.44
C ASP A 165 -20.72 4.33 33.48
N ASP A 166 -20.65 4.99 32.31
CA ASP A 166 -20.87 6.44 32.17
C ASP A 166 -19.92 7.29 33.03
N THR A 167 -18.71 6.76 33.27
CA THR A 167 -17.69 7.45 34.04
C THR A 167 -17.05 8.59 33.21
N PRO A 168 -16.70 9.74 33.82
CA PRO A 168 -16.17 10.89 33.08
C PRO A 168 -14.88 10.58 32.33
N VAL A 169 -14.75 11.11 31.11
CA VAL A 169 -13.53 10.96 30.30
C VAL A 169 -12.46 11.93 30.79
N VAL A 170 -11.44 11.44 31.47
CA VAL A 170 -10.40 12.27 32.11
C VAL A 170 -9.19 12.56 31.22
N TYR A 171 -8.33 13.49 31.66
CA TYR A 171 -7.06 13.84 31.02
C TYR A 171 -6.26 12.62 30.50
N GLY A 172 -5.71 12.74 29.29
CA GLY A 172 -4.90 11.72 28.64
C GLY A 172 -5.70 10.60 27.98
N HIS A 173 -7.00 10.52 28.23
CA HIS A 173 -7.88 9.54 27.62
C HIS A 173 -8.09 9.85 26.13
N LYS A 174 -8.21 8.79 25.31
CA LYS A 174 -8.31 8.87 23.85
C LYS A 174 -9.64 8.34 23.36
N LEU A 175 -10.25 9.05 22.40
CA LEU A 175 -11.42 8.59 21.68
C LEU A 175 -11.05 8.38 20.21
N GLN A 176 -11.55 7.28 19.65
CA GLN A 176 -11.39 6.95 18.23
C GLN A 176 -12.74 6.97 17.53
N PHE A 177 -12.74 7.48 16.31
CA PHE A 177 -13.96 7.65 15.53
C PHE A 177 -13.97 6.75 14.30
N ALA A 178 -15.16 6.23 13.99
CA ALA A 178 -15.46 5.56 12.75
C ALA A 178 -16.82 6.05 12.23
N CYS A 179 -17.05 5.97 10.92
CA CYS A 179 -18.38 6.28 10.38
C CYS A 179 -19.35 5.14 10.65
N ALA A 180 -20.58 5.49 11.06
CA ALA A 180 -21.64 4.51 11.30
C ALA A 180 -22.00 3.72 10.03
N ASP A 181 -21.97 4.41 8.87
CA ASP A 181 -22.29 3.84 7.58
C ASP A 181 -21.03 3.51 6.78
N SER A 182 -20.98 2.30 6.23
CA SER A 182 -19.88 1.79 5.40
C SER A 182 -19.66 2.55 4.06
N GLY A 183 -20.57 3.46 3.69
CA GLY A 183 -20.48 4.33 2.50
C GLY A 183 -20.06 5.76 2.78
N MET A 184 -19.58 6.03 4.00
CA MET A 184 -19.10 7.34 4.40
C MET A 184 -17.60 7.30 4.72
N VAL A 185 -16.93 8.42 4.52
CA VAL A 185 -15.53 8.61 4.85
C VAL A 185 -15.41 9.67 5.94
N LEU A 186 -14.47 9.42 6.86
CA LEU A 186 -14.19 10.30 7.98
C LEU A 186 -13.30 11.47 7.51
N ARG A 187 -13.75 12.70 7.75
CA ARG A 187 -13.03 13.95 7.45
C ARG A 187 -12.66 14.64 8.76
N GLY A 188 -11.37 14.70 9.04
CA GLY A 188 -10.81 15.24 10.28
C GLY A 188 -9.92 14.21 10.97
N GLU A 189 -9.61 14.43 12.25
CA GLU A 189 -8.76 13.51 12.99
C GLU A 189 -9.53 12.29 13.45
N GLN A 190 -8.96 11.11 13.20
CA GLN A 190 -9.55 9.83 13.57
C GLN A 190 -9.47 9.56 15.08
N GLU A 191 -8.52 10.19 15.77
CA GLU A 191 -8.29 10.05 17.20
C GLU A 191 -8.15 11.44 17.85
N VAL A 192 -8.81 11.62 18.99
CA VAL A 192 -8.69 12.82 19.82
C VAL A 192 -8.31 12.45 21.24
N THR A 193 -7.58 13.33 21.92
CA THR A 193 -7.09 13.13 23.29
C THR A 193 -7.58 14.25 24.19
N CYS A 194 -8.07 13.91 25.39
CA CYS A 194 -8.48 14.88 26.39
C CYS A 194 -7.24 15.57 26.98
N THR A 195 -7.17 16.89 26.84
CA THR A 195 -6.00 17.68 27.28
C THR A 195 -6.15 18.15 28.72
N SER A 196 -5.06 18.67 29.31
CA SER A 196 -5.04 19.14 30.71
C SER A 196 -5.93 20.36 30.95
N THR A 197 -6.42 21.01 29.90
CA THR A 197 -7.37 22.13 29.98
C THR A 197 -8.84 21.69 30.01
N GLY A 198 -9.12 20.38 29.84
CA GLY A 198 -10.49 19.85 29.75
C GLY A 198 -11.11 20.04 28.37
N GLN A 199 -10.28 20.29 27.35
CA GLN A 199 -10.69 20.36 25.95
C GLN A 199 -10.06 19.22 25.14
N TRP A 200 -10.71 18.82 24.06
CA TRP A 200 -10.12 17.93 23.07
C TRP A 200 -9.01 18.63 22.29
N ASN A 201 -7.92 17.91 22.00
CA ASN A 201 -6.79 18.45 21.23
C ASN A 201 -7.15 18.81 19.77
N HIS A 202 -8.20 18.21 19.22
CA HIS A 202 -8.75 18.50 17.90
C HIS A 202 -10.29 18.48 17.95
N PRO A 203 -10.97 19.19 17.02
CA PRO A 203 -12.41 19.07 16.86
C PRO A 203 -12.80 17.68 16.36
N PHE A 204 -14.04 17.26 16.62
CA PHE A 204 -14.54 15.96 16.17
C PHE A 204 -14.67 15.91 14.65
N PRO A 205 -14.33 14.77 14.03
CA PRO A 205 -14.38 14.61 12.58
C PRO A 205 -15.83 14.52 12.08
N LYS A 206 -16.04 14.69 10.77
CA LYS A 206 -17.36 14.53 10.13
C LYS A 206 -17.37 13.34 9.20
N CYS A 207 -18.47 12.61 9.17
CA CYS A 207 -18.70 11.58 8.16
C CYS A 207 -19.39 12.17 6.95
N GLU A 208 -18.72 12.09 5.81
CA GLU A 208 -19.22 12.55 4.52
C GLU A 208 -19.50 11.36 3.61
N VAL A 209 -20.57 11.43 2.84
CA VAL A 209 -20.93 10.38 1.88
C VAL A 209 -19.88 10.33 0.78
N VAL A 210 -19.36 9.13 0.51
CA VAL A 210 -18.47 8.91 -0.63
C VAL A 210 -19.30 8.97 -1.91
N THR A 211 -18.91 9.86 -2.82
CA THR A 211 -19.56 10.03 -4.11
C THR A 211 -18.55 9.99 -5.26
N CYS A 212 -18.99 9.46 -6.39
CA CYS A 212 -18.25 9.42 -7.64
C CYS A 212 -18.89 10.38 -8.65
N GLU A 213 -18.06 11.22 -9.27
CA GLU A 213 -18.51 12.13 -10.33
C GLU A 213 -18.68 11.40 -11.65
N LEU A 214 -19.74 11.74 -12.38
CA LEU A 214 -19.94 11.28 -13.74
C LEU A 214 -18.98 12.03 -14.67
N GLY A 215 -17.85 11.41 -15.00
CA GLY A 215 -16.89 11.93 -15.98
C GLY A 215 -17.43 11.96 -17.41
N ARG A 216 -16.57 12.35 -18.36
CA ARG A 216 -16.92 12.39 -19.80
C ARG A 216 -17.09 10.97 -20.33
N THR A 217 -18.28 10.65 -20.82
CA THR A 217 -18.57 9.42 -21.56
C THR A 217 -18.51 9.66 -23.07
N ASP A 218 -18.30 8.60 -23.84
CA ASP A 218 -18.46 8.63 -25.30
C ASP A 218 -19.92 9.00 -25.66
N PRO A 219 -20.18 9.92 -26.61
CA PRO A 219 -21.54 10.30 -27.01
C PRO A 219 -22.41 9.15 -27.52
N ALA A 220 -21.80 8.07 -28.02
CA ALA A 220 -22.52 6.88 -28.48
C ALA A 220 -22.90 5.92 -27.33
N VAL A 221 -22.43 6.17 -26.11
CA VAL A 221 -22.78 5.41 -24.91
C VAL A 221 -24.03 6.01 -24.27
N THR A 222 -24.95 5.14 -23.89
CA THR A 222 -26.17 5.44 -23.11
C THR A 222 -26.05 4.81 -21.74
N LEU A 223 -26.49 5.53 -20.72
CA LEU A 223 -26.52 5.07 -19.35
C LEU A 223 -27.88 4.47 -19.01
N ARG A 224 -27.91 3.31 -18.34
CA ARG A 224 -29.09 2.81 -17.64
C ARG A 224 -28.74 2.65 -16.16
N GLY A 225 -29.43 3.39 -15.29
CA GLY A 225 -29.15 3.41 -13.85
C GLY A 225 -29.65 4.69 -13.18
N THR A 226 -29.63 4.72 -11.85
CA THR A 226 -30.26 5.74 -10.98
C THR A 226 -29.63 7.13 -11.05
N ALA A 227 -28.49 7.32 -11.70
CA ALA A 227 -27.86 8.62 -11.91
C ALA A 227 -28.49 9.43 -13.07
N ALA A 228 -29.80 9.32 -13.28
CA ALA A 228 -30.51 9.88 -14.43
C ALA A 228 -30.64 11.42 -14.41
N HIS A 229 -30.20 12.10 -13.35
CA HIS A 229 -30.52 13.52 -13.11
C HIS A 229 -29.39 14.34 -12.50
N GLY A 230 -28.13 14.07 -12.83
CA GLY A 230 -27.01 14.96 -12.45
C GLY A 230 -26.64 14.97 -10.98
N ASP A 231 -27.23 14.09 -10.17
CA ASP A 231 -26.80 13.84 -8.80
C ASP A 231 -25.53 12.98 -8.79
N PRO A 232 -24.58 13.24 -7.87
CA PRO A 232 -23.37 12.47 -7.74
C PRO A 232 -23.67 11.05 -7.24
N VAL A 233 -22.98 10.05 -7.81
CA VAL A 233 -23.29 8.62 -7.61
C VAL A 233 -22.70 8.15 -6.29
N LYS A 234 -23.49 7.50 -5.44
CA LYS A 234 -23.04 7.12 -4.09
C LYS A 234 -22.18 5.85 -4.12
N TYR A 235 -21.36 5.67 -3.09
CA TYR A 235 -20.64 4.41 -2.87
C TYR A 235 -21.55 3.18 -3.01
N GLY A 236 -21.05 2.16 -3.71
CA GLY A 236 -21.76 0.91 -3.98
C GLY A 236 -22.81 1.00 -5.09
N GLU A 237 -23.23 2.20 -5.49
CA GLU A 237 -24.08 2.35 -6.68
C GLU A 237 -23.29 2.07 -7.95
N THR A 238 -24.02 1.57 -8.94
CA THR A 238 -23.43 0.97 -10.12
C THR A 238 -24.09 1.48 -11.39
N LEU A 239 -23.27 1.86 -12.37
CA LEU A 239 -23.69 2.34 -13.67
C LEU A 239 -23.64 1.23 -14.70
N HIS A 240 -24.70 1.10 -15.50
CA HIS A 240 -24.73 0.17 -16.64
C HIS A 240 -24.67 0.94 -17.95
N PHE A 241 -23.82 0.47 -18.87
CA PHE A 241 -23.61 1.11 -20.16
C PHE A 241 -24.19 0.27 -21.30
N THR A 242 -24.87 0.95 -22.22
CA THR A 242 -25.37 0.37 -23.48
C THR A 242 -25.01 1.28 -24.66
N CYS A 243 -24.84 0.75 -25.86
CA CYS A 243 -24.64 1.61 -27.04
C CYS A 243 -25.97 2.16 -27.55
N ALA A 244 -26.00 3.44 -27.90
CA ALA A 244 -27.18 4.14 -28.40
C ALA A 244 -27.64 3.63 -29.77
N GLN A 245 -26.66 3.32 -30.63
CA GLN A 245 -26.90 2.93 -32.02
C GLN A 245 -26.91 1.41 -32.16
N GLU A 246 -27.86 0.92 -32.96
CA GLU A 246 -27.90 -0.48 -33.37
C GLU A 246 -26.67 -0.82 -34.21
N GLY A 247 -26.06 -1.97 -33.95
CA GLY A 247 -24.82 -2.40 -34.64
C GLY A 247 -23.52 -1.98 -33.97
N MET A 248 -23.58 -1.34 -32.79
CA MET A 248 -22.42 -1.08 -31.95
C MET A 248 -22.37 -2.01 -30.73
N ALA A 249 -21.17 -2.30 -30.26
CA ALA A 249 -20.91 -3.05 -29.04
C ALA A 249 -20.01 -2.27 -28.08
N ILE A 250 -20.22 -2.53 -26.79
CA ILE A 250 -19.39 -1.99 -25.71
C ILE A 250 -18.00 -2.64 -25.76
N SER A 251 -16.98 -1.80 -25.88
CA SER A 251 -15.56 -2.11 -25.74
C SER A 251 -15.11 -1.68 -24.32
N GLY A 252 -14.84 -2.66 -23.45
CA GLY A 252 -14.53 -2.46 -22.04
C GLY A 252 -15.59 -3.04 -21.10
N GLU A 253 -15.64 -2.55 -19.86
CA GLU A 253 -16.57 -3.02 -18.83
C GLU A 253 -17.99 -2.50 -19.08
N LYS A 254 -18.98 -3.40 -19.04
CA LYS A 254 -20.40 -3.04 -19.26
C LYS A 254 -21.02 -2.40 -18.02
N GLN A 255 -20.34 -2.48 -16.89
CA GLN A 255 -20.84 -2.06 -15.59
C GLN A 255 -19.66 -1.56 -14.74
N VAL A 256 -19.83 -0.41 -14.07
CA VAL A 256 -18.82 0.14 -13.15
C VAL A 256 -19.47 0.62 -11.85
N THR A 257 -18.81 0.34 -10.74
CA THR A 257 -19.33 0.62 -9.38
C THR A 257 -18.49 1.71 -8.72
N CYS A 258 -19.16 2.62 -7.99
CA CYS A 258 -18.47 3.63 -7.20
C CYS A 258 -17.81 2.97 -5.97
N THR A 259 -16.49 3.10 -5.85
CA THR A 259 -15.72 2.41 -4.81
C THR A 259 -15.54 3.29 -3.56
N ALA A 260 -15.05 2.70 -2.46
CA ALA A 260 -14.85 3.40 -1.20
C ALA A 260 -13.81 4.53 -1.26
N SER A 261 -12.96 4.56 -2.30
CA SER A 261 -12.01 5.66 -2.54
C SER A 261 -12.64 6.87 -3.23
N GLY A 262 -13.91 6.80 -3.65
CA GLY A 262 -14.53 7.82 -4.50
C GLY A 262 -14.14 7.71 -5.98
N GLU A 263 -13.53 6.59 -6.38
CA GLU A 263 -13.18 6.31 -7.77
C GLU A 263 -14.07 5.20 -8.36
N TRP A 264 -14.17 5.17 -9.69
CA TRP A 264 -14.88 4.12 -10.41
C TRP A 264 -14.07 2.83 -10.48
N SER A 265 -14.73 1.67 -10.33
CA SER A 265 -14.08 0.35 -10.36
C SER A 265 -13.33 0.03 -11.66
N ALA A 266 -13.66 0.70 -12.76
CA ALA A 266 -12.96 0.64 -14.03
C ALA A 266 -13.20 1.91 -14.87
N PRO A 267 -12.35 2.19 -15.88
CA PRO A 267 -12.58 3.28 -16.83
C PRO A 267 -13.88 3.11 -17.62
N PHE A 268 -14.48 4.22 -18.05
CA PHE A 268 -15.71 4.18 -18.85
C PHE A 268 -15.49 3.55 -20.24
N PRO A 269 -16.42 2.68 -20.69
CA PRO A 269 -16.29 1.99 -21.96
C PRO A 269 -16.53 2.91 -23.16
N LYS A 270 -16.18 2.41 -24.36
CA LYS A 270 -16.49 3.03 -25.65
C LYS A 270 -17.45 2.16 -26.45
N CYS A 271 -18.14 2.77 -27.42
CA CYS A 271 -18.94 2.03 -28.38
C CYS A 271 -18.17 1.90 -29.70
N GLU A 272 -17.99 0.66 -30.14
CA GLU A 272 -17.30 0.34 -31.39
C GLU A 272 -18.24 -0.41 -32.33
N GLU A 273 -18.04 -0.28 -33.64
CA GLU A 273 -18.83 -1.00 -34.64
C GLU A 273 -18.61 -2.52 -34.52
N ILE A 274 -19.71 -3.28 -34.54
CA ILE A 274 -19.63 -4.74 -34.58
C ILE A 274 -19.16 -5.16 -35.97
N THR A 275 -17.99 -5.78 -36.01
CA THR A 275 -17.41 -6.32 -37.25
C THR A 275 -16.99 -7.79 -37.08
N CYS A 276 -17.03 -8.55 -38.18
CA CYS A 276 -16.59 -9.94 -38.24
C CYS A 276 -15.32 -10.06 -39.09
N ALA A 277 -14.33 -10.78 -38.56
CA ALA A 277 -13.06 -11.00 -39.24
C ALA A 277 -13.22 -11.80 -40.54
N ARG A 278 -12.43 -11.47 -41.57
CA ARG A 278 -12.47 -12.12 -42.89
C ARG A 278 -11.44 -13.25 -43.05
N ASN A 279 -10.69 -13.56 -42.00
CA ASN A 279 -9.60 -14.54 -42.07
C ASN A 279 -10.17 -15.96 -42.21
N ASP A 280 -9.37 -16.91 -42.69
CA ASP A 280 -9.72 -18.33 -42.79
C ASP A 280 -10.70 -18.74 -43.91
N ILE A 281 -11.00 -17.86 -44.87
CA ILE A 281 -11.70 -18.26 -46.10
C ILE A 281 -10.74 -19.11 -46.95
N HIS A 282 -11.08 -20.39 -47.14
CA HIS A 282 -10.24 -21.33 -47.88
C HIS A 282 -10.21 -21.00 -49.39
N SER A 283 -9.07 -21.19 -50.06
CA SER A 283 -8.92 -20.87 -51.50
C SER A 283 -9.78 -21.74 -52.44
N SER A 284 -10.28 -22.88 -51.95
CA SER A 284 -11.17 -23.76 -52.72
C SER A 284 -12.58 -23.20 -52.92
N VAL A 285 -12.96 -22.16 -52.18
CA VAL A 285 -14.28 -21.53 -52.28
C VAL A 285 -14.20 -20.16 -52.95
N ARG A 286 -15.19 -19.87 -53.78
CA ARG A 286 -15.54 -18.53 -54.23
C ARG A 286 -16.53 -17.93 -53.24
N VAL A 287 -16.25 -16.71 -52.80
CA VAL A 287 -17.09 -15.96 -51.87
C VAL A 287 -17.72 -14.76 -52.57
N GLN A 288 -19.01 -14.56 -52.35
CA GLN A 288 -19.78 -13.39 -52.78
C GLN A 288 -20.27 -12.64 -51.55
N GLY A 289 -20.45 -11.31 -51.69
CA GLY A 289 -20.93 -10.44 -50.60
C GLY A 289 -19.83 -9.88 -49.70
N LEU A 290 -18.55 -10.02 -50.08
CA LEU A 290 -17.46 -9.33 -49.39
C LEU A 290 -17.56 -7.81 -49.62
N PRO A 291 -17.32 -6.98 -48.59
CA PRO A 291 -17.29 -5.53 -48.74
C PRO A 291 -16.13 -5.07 -49.63
N SER A 292 -16.30 -3.92 -50.28
CA SER A 292 -15.29 -3.28 -51.13
C SER A 292 -14.10 -2.81 -50.31
N GLY A 293 -13.12 -3.67 -50.08
CA GLY A 293 -11.90 -3.36 -49.32
C GLY A 293 -11.31 -4.59 -48.62
N ASN A 294 -10.18 -4.41 -47.94
CA ASN A 294 -9.56 -5.46 -47.12
C ASN A 294 -10.02 -5.46 -45.65
N GLY A 295 -10.96 -4.58 -45.29
CA GLY A 295 -11.47 -4.44 -43.93
C GLY A 295 -12.42 -5.56 -43.49
N PRO A 296 -12.73 -5.62 -42.19
CA PRO A 296 -13.67 -6.59 -41.62
C PRO A 296 -15.10 -6.32 -42.09
N ALA A 297 -15.96 -7.34 -42.03
CA ALA A 297 -17.35 -7.25 -42.49
C ALA A 297 -18.24 -6.65 -41.40
N ARG A 298 -19.17 -5.76 -41.76
CA ARG A 298 -20.12 -5.14 -40.81
C ARG A 298 -21.21 -6.13 -40.35
N LEU A 299 -21.84 -5.83 -39.22
CA LEU A 299 -23.02 -6.56 -38.74
C LEU A 299 -24.06 -6.79 -39.85
N GLY A 300 -24.62 -8.00 -39.91
CA GLY A 300 -25.63 -8.38 -40.90
C GLY A 300 -25.08 -8.68 -42.29
N THR A 301 -23.79 -8.45 -42.56
CA THR A 301 -23.16 -8.85 -43.82
C THR A 301 -23.38 -10.35 -44.06
N LYS A 302 -23.91 -10.69 -45.23
CA LYS A 302 -24.19 -12.07 -45.64
C LYS A 302 -23.19 -12.49 -46.71
N LEU A 303 -22.41 -13.52 -46.42
CA LEU A 303 -21.50 -14.14 -47.38
C LEU A 303 -22.13 -15.39 -47.96
N SER A 304 -22.01 -15.56 -49.28
CA SER A 304 -22.44 -16.76 -49.99
C SER A 304 -21.24 -17.44 -50.62
N PHE A 305 -21.15 -18.76 -50.43
CA PHE A 305 -20.03 -19.57 -50.89
C PHE A 305 -20.45 -20.54 -51.99
N SER A 306 -19.57 -20.67 -52.97
CA SER A 306 -19.65 -21.68 -54.03
C SER A 306 -18.27 -22.28 -54.28
N CYS A 307 -18.20 -23.46 -54.89
CA CYS A 307 -16.90 -24.03 -55.19
C CYS A 307 -16.23 -23.29 -56.35
N THR A 308 -14.93 -23.06 -56.21
CA THR A 308 -14.14 -22.38 -57.24
C THR A 308 -14.22 -23.12 -58.56
N TYR A 309 -14.25 -24.45 -58.50
CA TYR A 309 -14.27 -25.32 -59.65
C TYR A 309 -15.55 -26.16 -59.72
N SER A 310 -16.01 -26.44 -60.93
CA SER A 310 -17.12 -27.34 -61.19
C SER A 310 -16.78 -28.78 -60.78
N GLY A 311 -17.76 -29.51 -60.26
CA GLY A 311 -17.61 -30.91 -59.84
C GLY A 311 -17.15 -31.12 -58.39
N MET A 312 -16.75 -30.06 -57.67
CA MET A 312 -16.50 -30.13 -56.23
C MET A 312 -17.80 -29.96 -55.42
N VAL A 313 -17.81 -30.51 -54.21
CA VAL A 313 -18.96 -30.44 -53.29
C VAL A 313 -18.63 -29.52 -52.11
N LEU A 314 -19.53 -28.58 -51.83
CA LEU A 314 -19.39 -27.65 -50.72
C LEU A 314 -19.77 -28.32 -49.40
N ARG A 315 -18.83 -28.43 -48.46
CA ARG A 315 -19.03 -28.97 -47.11
C ARG A 315 -19.11 -27.84 -46.09
N GLY A 316 -20.27 -27.71 -45.46
CA GLY A 316 -20.59 -26.64 -44.52
C GLY A 316 -21.79 -25.80 -45.00
N LYS A 317 -22.03 -24.67 -44.34
CA LYS A 317 -23.13 -23.78 -44.71
C LYS A 317 -22.78 -22.97 -45.96
N ARG A 318 -23.70 -22.95 -46.93
CA ARG A 318 -23.58 -22.12 -48.15
C ARG A 318 -23.57 -20.63 -47.84
N GLU A 319 -24.31 -20.22 -46.80
CA GLU A 319 -24.45 -18.82 -46.42
C GLU A 319 -24.13 -18.66 -44.94
N VAL A 320 -23.38 -17.61 -44.62
CA VAL A 320 -23.07 -17.21 -43.24
C VAL A 320 -23.30 -15.72 -43.08
N ILE A 321 -23.70 -15.31 -41.88
CA ILE A 321 -24.09 -13.92 -41.58
C ILE A 321 -23.26 -13.43 -40.40
N CYS A 322 -22.77 -12.20 -40.45
CA CYS A 322 -22.09 -11.57 -39.32
C CYS A 322 -23.13 -11.27 -38.22
N LEU A 323 -22.97 -11.86 -37.04
CA LEU A 323 -23.90 -11.74 -35.92
C LEU A 323 -23.52 -10.58 -34.99
N ASN A 324 -24.46 -10.20 -34.12
CA ASN A 324 -24.26 -9.17 -33.07
C ASN A 324 -23.18 -9.51 -32.04
N SER A 325 -22.69 -10.75 -32.03
CA SER A 325 -21.58 -11.20 -31.20
C SER A 325 -20.19 -10.87 -31.80
N GLY A 326 -20.12 -10.26 -32.99
CA GLY A 326 -18.87 -10.05 -33.72
C GLY A 326 -18.31 -11.35 -34.35
N ARG A 327 -19.12 -12.42 -34.37
CA ARG A 327 -18.76 -13.71 -34.96
C ARG A 327 -19.69 -14.07 -36.11
N TRP A 328 -19.19 -14.84 -37.07
CA TRP A 328 -20.01 -15.42 -38.13
C TRP A 328 -20.96 -16.48 -37.59
N SER A 329 -22.14 -16.61 -38.20
CA SER A 329 -23.18 -17.56 -37.80
C SER A 329 -22.76 -19.04 -37.91
N SER A 330 -21.71 -19.33 -38.68
CA SER A 330 -21.10 -20.64 -38.82
C SER A 330 -19.66 -20.46 -39.30
N THR A 331 -18.81 -21.47 -39.09
CA THR A 331 -17.47 -21.54 -39.70
C THR A 331 -17.58 -21.57 -41.23
N PHE A 332 -16.55 -21.06 -41.91
CA PHE A 332 -16.51 -21.03 -43.37
C PHE A 332 -16.44 -22.44 -43.97
N PRO A 333 -17.20 -22.71 -45.06
CA PRO A 333 -17.22 -24.01 -45.70
C PRO A 333 -15.93 -24.29 -46.48
N ARG A 334 -15.69 -25.56 -46.81
CA ARG A 334 -14.62 -26.00 -47.72
C ARG A 334 -15.21 -26.76 -48.90
N CYS A 335 -14.50 -26.75 -50.02
CA CYS A 335 -14.88 -27.58 -51.16
C CYS A 335 -14.01 -28.83 -51.18
N GLU A 336 -14.68 -29.97 -51.19
CA GLU A 336 -14.04 -31.28 -51.23
C GLU A 336 -14.36 -31.93 -52.58
N VAL A 337 -13.46 -32.79 -53.04
CA VAL A 337 -13.72 -33.63 -54.20
C VAL A 337 -14.69 -34.75 -53.81
N PRO A 338 -15.59 -35.19 -54.70
CA PRO A 338 -16.45 -36.33 -54.45
C PRO A 338 -15.65 -37.59 -54.10
N GLY A 339 -16.20 -38.45 -53.25
CA GLY A 339 -15.53 -39.67 -52.79
C GLY A 339 -15.00 -40.52 -53.96
N GLY A 340 -13.73 -40.91 -53.87
CA GLY A 340 -13.04 -41.70 -54.91
C GLY A 340 -12.50 -40.89 -56.10
N SER A 341 -12.77 -39.58 -56.18
CA SER A 341 -12.21 -38.69 -57.20
C SER A 341 -10.99 -37.95 -56.68
N CYS A 342 -10.05 -37.61 -57.56
CA CYS A 342 -8.82 -36.90 -57.22
C CYS A 342 -8.95 -35.40 -57.53
N GLY A 343 -8.31 -34.57 -56.70
CA GLY A 343 -8.09 -33.16 -57.02
C GLY A 343 -7.04 -32.97 -58.13
N PRO A 344 -6.59 -31.73 -58.36
CA PRO A 344 -5.53 -31.46 -59.33
C PRO A 344 -4.31 -32.35 -59.11
N PRO A 345 -3.65 -32.82 -60.19
CA PRO A 345 -2.50 -33.71 -60.09
C PRO A 345 -1.36 -33.04 -59.32
N PRO A 346 -0.59 -33.81 -58.52
CA PRO A 346 0.55 -33.27 -57.79
C PRO A 346 1.58 -32.74 -58.78
N GLN A 347 2.25 -31.66 -58.39
CA GLN A 347 3.38 -31.11 -59.14
C GLN A 347 4.52 -32.14 -59.16
N VAL A 348 5.02 -32.46 -60.35
CA VAL A 348 6.18 -33.34 -60.56
C VAL A 348 7.34 -32.46 -61.01
N ARG A 349 8.47 -32.51 -60.29
CA ARG A 349 9.63 -31.65 -60.62
C ARG A 349 10.12 -31.93 -62.04
N PHE A 350 10.40 -30.86 -62.78
CA PHE A 350 10.89 -30.89 -64.17
C PHE A 350 9.98 -31.65 -65.14
N ALA A 351 8.69 -31.72 -64.84
CA ALA A 351 7.68 -32.31 -65.72
C ALA A 351 6.50 -31.37 -65.91
N ASP A 352 5.99 -31.32 -67.14
CA ASP A 352 4.80 -30.58 -67.52
C ASP A 352 3.62 -31.54 -67.73
N VAL A 353 2.42 -31.12 -67.31
CA VAL A 353 1.19 -31.85 -67.63
C VAL A 353 0.81 -31.57 -69.09
N ILE A 354 0.65 -32.63 -69.88
CA ILE A 354 0.34 -32.53 -71.33
C ILE A 354 -1.10 -32.92 -71.66
N SER A 355 -1.79 -33.61 -70.76
CA SER A 355 -3.23 -33.90 -70.89
C SER A 355 -4.09 -32.71 -70.51
N ALA A 356 -5.36 -32.68 -70.95
CA ALA A 356 -6.31 -31.64 -70.56
C ALA A 356 -6.42 -31.52 -69.03
N TRP A 357 -6.23 -30.30 -68.53
CA TRP A 357 -6.32 -30.01 -67.10
C TRP A 357 -7.79 -30.04 -66.66
N LYS A 358 -8.07 -30.75 -65.57
CA LYS A 358 -9.38 -30.77 -64.90
C LYS A 358 -9.19 -30.44 -63.42
N PRO A 359 -10.18 -29.78 -62.79
CA PRO A 359 -10.14 -29.54 -61.35
C PRO A 359 -10.50 -30.78 -60.52
N VAL A 360 -11.23 -31.73 -61.11
CA VAL A 360 -11.64 -33.00 -60.50
C VAL A 360 -11.44 -34.11 -61.53
N TYR A 361 -10.83 -35.20 -61.09
CA TYR A 361 -10.59 -36.39 -61.89
C TYR A 361 -11.35 -37.58 -61.29
N SER A 362 -12.19 -38.23 -62.08
CA SER A 362 -12.93 -39.43 -61.65
C SER A 362 -11.99 -40.61 -61.42
N ASN A 363 -12.43 -41.56 -60.59
CA ASN A 363 -11.69 -42.80 -60.35
C ASN A 363 -11.35 -43.50 -61.67
N GLY A 364 -10.08 -43.85 -61.88
CA GLY A 364 -9.55 -44.45 -63.09
C GLY A 364 -9.01 -43.47 -64.13
N GLU A 365 -9.30 -42.16 -64.03
CA GLU A 365 -8.80 -41.16 -64.99
C GLU A 365 -7.27 -40.99 -64.92
N LEU A 366 -6.69 -40.63 -66.06
CA LEU A 366 -5.25 -40.56 -66.27
C LEU A 366 -4.81 -39.12 -66.55
N VAL A 367 -3.67 -38.73 -65.98
CA VAL A 367 -2.97 -37.49 -66.29
C VAL A 367 -1.61 -37.83 -66.87
N GLN A 368 -1.34 -37.31 -68.05
CA GLN A 368 -0.08 -37.52 -68.74
C GLN A 368 0.88 -36.38 -68.47
N PHE A 369 2.14 -36.75 -68.28
CA PHE A 369 3.22 -35.82 -68.02
C PHE A 369 4.33 -36.00 -69.06
N LYS A 370 5.07 -34.92 -69.30
CA LYS A 370 6.26 -34.92 -70.14
C LYS A 370 7.39 -34.25 -69.39
N CYS A 371 8.55 -34.92 -69.31
CA CYS A 371 9.74 -34.30 -68.75
C CYS A 371 10.20 -33.13 -69.65
N GLN A 372 10.79 -32.12 -69.01
CA GLN A 372 11.45 -31.02 -69.70
C GLN A 372 12.57 -31.55 -70.62
N PRO A 373 13.00 -30.79 -71.64
CA PRO A 373 14.08 -31.23 -72.55
C PRO A 373 15.32 -31.73 -71.80
N TYR A 374 15.93 -32.80 -72.30
CA TYR A 374 17.12 -33.50 -71.73
C TYR A 374 16.90 -34.27 -70.42
N TYR A 375 15.78 -34.08 -69.72
CA TYR A 375 15.42 -34.94 -68.59
C TYR A 375 14.83 -36.26 -69.07
N ILE A 376 15.24 -37.36 -68.44
CA ILE A 376 14.77 -38.70 -68.79
C ILE A 376 13.70 -39.14 -67.80
N LEU A 377 12.55 -39.56 -68.33
CA LEU A 377 11.48 -40.12 -67.52
C LEU A 377 11.91 -41.48 -66.96
N GLU A 378 11.86 -41.60 -65.64
CA GLU A 378 11.95 -42.86 -64.92
C GLU A 378 10.61 -43.18 -64.24
N GLY A 379 10.11 -44.39 -64.46
CA GLY A 379 8.80 -44.84 -63.97
C GLY A 379 7.68 -44.71 -65.01
N ASP A 380 6.47 -44.41 -64.54
CA ASP A 380 5.27 -44.35 -65.37
C ASP A 380 5.16 -43.05 -66.18
N LYS A 381 4.61 -43.13 -67.40
CA LYS A 381 4.34 -41.95 -68.27
C LYS A 381 3.10 -41.14 -67.87
N GLN A 382 2.30 -41.70 -66.97
CA GLN A 382 1.02 -41.14 -66.57
C GLN A 382 0.70 -41.52 -65.12
N LYS A 383 0.03 -40.61 -64.43
CA LYS A 383 -0.56 -40.89 -63.11
C LYS A 383 -2.02 -41.25 -63.24
N GLN A 384 -2.48 -42.17 -62.41
CA GLN A 384 -3.87 -42.60 -62.40
C GLN A 384 -4.53 -42.24 -61.09
N CYS A 385 -5.70 -41.61 -61.16
CA CYS A 385 -6.54 -41.41 -59.99
C CYS A 385 -7.12 -42.76 -59.55
N VAL A 386 -6.81 -43.21 -58.33
CA VAL A 386 -7.39 -44.43 -57.75
C VAL A 386 -7.89 -44.11 -56.35
N ASN A 387 -9.21 -44.20 -56.16
CA ASN A 387 -9.89 -43.97 -54.88
C ASN A 387 -9.49 -42.66 -54.18
N GLY A 388 -9.31 -41.58 -54.95
CA GLY A 388 -8.95 -40.26 -54.42
C GLY A 388 -7.45 -40.00 -54.31
N GLU A 389 -6.59 -40.97 -54.60
CA GLU A 389 -5.13 -40.80 -54.61
C GLU A 389 -4.53 -40.91 -56.02
N TRP A 390 -3.54 -40.06 -56.28
CA TRP A 390 -2.75 -40.15 -57.51
C TRP A 390 -1.70 -41.25 -57.40
N THR A 391 -2.03 -42.40 -57.98
CA THR A 391 -1.14 -43.56 -58.05
C THR A 391 -0.18 -43.46 -59.24
N LYS A 392 0.78 -44.39 -59.29
CA LYS A 392 1.91 -44.46 -60.23
C LYS A 392 3.05 -43.50 -59.87
N THR A 393 4.27 -44.00 -60.04
CA THR A 393 5.49 -43.28 -59.65
C THR A 393 6.20 -42.80 -60.90
N MET A 394 6.50 -41.52 -60.94
CA MET A 394 7.24 -40.92 -62.04
C MET A 394 8.23 -39.90 -61.51
N ARG A 395 9.41 -39.86 -62.11
CA ARG A 395 10.46 -38.88 -61.82
C ARG A 395 11.16 -38.51 -63.12
N CYS A 396 11.44 -37.23 -63.29
CA CYS A 396 12.30 -36.76 -64.37
C CYS A 396 13.72 -36.68 -63.82
N ARG A 397 14.58 -37.56 -64.32
CA ARG A 397 15.99 -37.66 -63.91
C ARG A 397 16.81 -36.63 -64.64
N GLU A 398 17.62 -35.92 -63.86
CA GLU A 398 18.39 -34.78 -64.33
C GLU A 398 19.56 -35.22 -65.23
N PRO A 399 19.79 -34.56 -66.37
CA PRO A 399 20.99 -34.78 -67.16
C PRO A 399 22.21 -34.19 -66.45
N CYS A 400 23.38 -34.77 -66.67
CA CYS A 400 24.63 -34.24 -66.16
C CYS A 400 25.14 -33.21 -67.15
N THR A 401 25.50 -32.04 -66.63
CA THR A 401 26.12 -31.00 -67.45
C THR A 401 27.64 -31.15 -67.36
N VAL A 402 28.30 -31.26 -68.51
CA VAL A 402 29.76 -31.26 -68.59
C VAL A 402 30.20 -29.98 -69.26
N THR A 403 30.83 -29.08 -68.50
CA THR A 403 31.29 -27.81 -69.03
C THR A 403 32.73 -27.89 -69.55
N GLN A 404 33.11 -26.93 -70.39
CA GLN A 404 34.51 -26.82 -70.83
C GLN A 404 35.44 -26.53 -69.65
N GLU A 405 34.98 -25.75 -68.67
CA GLU A 405 35.72 -25.43 -67.47
C GLU A 405 36.02 -26.68 -66.62
N ASP A 406 35.02 -27.55 -66.41
CA ASP A 406 35.20 -28.82 -65.68
C ASP A 406 36.29 -29.70 -66.33
N MET A 407 36.32 -29.71 -67.66
CA MET A 407 37.32 -30.47 -68.43
C MET A 407 38.71 -29.82 -68.37
N ASP A 408 38.77 -28.49 -68.44
CA ASP A 408 40.02 -27.73 -68.42
C ASP A 408 40.71 -27.82 -67.05
N GLN A 409 39.95 -27.68 -65.95
CA GLN A 409 40.48 -27.78 -64.58
C GLN A 409 41.10 -29.16 -64.28
N ARG A 410 40.65 -30.21 -64.98
CA ARG A 410 41.05 -31.61 -64.73
C ARG A 410 41.98 -32.17 -65.80
N ASN A 411 42.40 -31.33 -66.76
CA ASN A 411 43.22 -31.70 -67.91
C ASN A 411 42.66 -32.89 -68.74
N ILE A 412 41.34 -32.95 -68.88
CA ILE A 412 40.65 -33.98 -69.66
C ILE A 412 39.96 -33.37 -70.88
N GLU A 413 39.62 -34.20 -71.87
CA GLU A 413 38.76 -33.85 -72.99
C GLU A 413 37.86 -35.03 -73.35
N PHE A 414 36.75 -34.79 -74.07
CA PHE A 414 35.94 -35.90 -74.58
C PHE A 414 36.73 -36.74 -75.58
N LYS A 415 36.64 -38.07 -75.45
CA LYS A 415 37.22 -39.01 -76.43
C LYS A 415 36.65 -38.80 -77.84
N VAL A 416 35.40 -38.35 -77.93
CA VAL A 416 34.71 -38.03 -79.18
C VAL A 416 34.15 -36.62 -79.05
N LYS A 417 34.47 -35.72 -79.99
CA LYS A 417 33.92 -34.36 -80.00
C LYS A 417 32.54 -34.36 -80.65
N ARG A 418 31.49 -34.06 -79.88
CA ARG A 418 30.12 -33.80 -80.36
C ARG A 418 29.47 -32.68 -79.55
N GLU A 419 28.62 -31.88 -80.17
CA GLU A 419 27.97 -30.73 -79.53
C GLU A 419 26.92 -31.13 -78.47
N ASP A 420 26.32 -32.32 -78.59
CA ASP A 420 25.30 -32.86 -77.69
C ASP A 420 25.87 -33.44 -76.38
N LEU A 421 27.18 -33.74 -76.33
CA LEU A 421 27.83 -34.32 -75.14
C LEU A 421 27.93 -33.36 -73.95
N ARG A 422 27.54 -32.09 -74.12
CA ARG A 422 27.47 -31.11 -73.03
C ARG A 422 26.39 -31.46 -71.99
N TYR A 423 25.30 -32.09 -72.43
CA TYR A 423 24.22 -32.58 -71.56
C TYR A 423 24.11 -34.08 -71.72
N VAL A 424 24.67 -34.81 -70.76
CA VAL A 424 24.66 -36.28 -70.78
C VAL A 424 23.38 -36.76 -70.10
N PRO A 425 22.45 -37.42 -70.81
CA PRO A 425 21.22 -37.92 -70.21
C PRO A 425 21.50 -38.89 -69.06
N HIS A 426 20.59 -38.97 -68.09
CA HIS A 426 20.71 -39.93 -67.00
C HIS A 426 20.85 -41.37 -67.51
N ASN A 427 21.75 -42.15 -66.89
CA ASN A 427 22.20 -43.49 -67.25
C ASN A 427 22.93 -43.61 -68.59
N ASP A 428 23.10 -42.50 -69.31
CA ASP A 428 24.01 -42.46 -70.45
C ASP A 428 25.45 -42.31 -69.98
N ARG A 429 26.38 -42.68 -70.88
CA ARG A 429 27.81 -42.70 -70.60
C ARG A 429 28.56 -41.75 -71.49
N VAL A 430 29.59 -41.16 -70.94
CA VAL A 430 30.58 -40.38 -71.67
C VAL A 430 31.97 -40.94 -71.40
N THR A 431 32.84 -40.86 -72.39
CA THR A 431 34.23 -41.31 -72.26
C THR A 431 35.16 -40.13 -72.45
N PHE A 432 36.01 -39.91 -71.45
CA PHE A 432 37.04 -38.88 -71.45
C PHE A 432 38.39 -39.46 -71.86
N VAL A 433 39.35 -38.59 -72.15
CA VAL A 433 40.79 -38.90 -72.30
C VAL A 433 41.59 -37.75 -71.68
N CYS A 434 42.85 -37.99 -71.30
CA CYS A 434 43.74 -36.89 -70.91
C CYS A 434 44.06 -36.00 -72.11
N LYS A 435 44.18 -34.69 -71.88
CA LYS A 435 44.75 -33.78 -72.85
C LYS A 435 46.20 -34.17 -73.17
N ALA A 436 46.68 -33.76 -74.35
CA ALA A 436 48.01 -34.06 -74.83
C ALA A 436 49.10 -33.74 -73.80
N GLY A 437 49.96 -34.72 -73.51
CA GLY A 437 51.09 -34.58 -72.57
C GLY A 437 50.77 -34.96 -71.11
N MET A 438 49.50 -35.12 -70.75
CA MET A 438 49.07 -35.43 -69.37
C MET A 438 48.81 -36.93 -69.17
N ARG A 439 48.91 -37.41 -67.92
CA ARG A 439 48.59 -38.81 -67.57
C ARG A 439 47.55 -38.87 -66.46
N GLN A 440 46.80 -39.98 -66.39
CA GLN A 440 45.77 -40.15 -65.38
C GLN A 440 46.38 -40.17 -63.97
N THR A 441 45.79 -39.41 -63.07
CA THR A 441 46.18 -39.41 -61.65
C THR A 441 45.83 -40.75 -60.99
N ARG A 442 46.69 -41.25 -60.09
CA ARG A 442 46.61 -42.61 -59.52
C ARG A 442 45.28 -42.92 -58.79
N ASP A 443 44.68 -41.92 -58.15
CA ASP A 443 43.42 -42.05 -57.39
C ASP A 443 42.18 -41.59 -58.19
N SER A 444 42.35 -41.31 -59.48
CA SER A 444 41.28 -40.80 -60.32
C SER A 444 40.27 -41.90 -60.70
N VAL A 445 39.01 -41.50 -60.91
CA VAL A 445 37.99 -42.40 -61.48
C VAL A 445 38.33 -42.79 -62.93
N GLY A 446 37.79 -43.91 -63.41
CA GLY A 446 38.01 -44.36 -64.79
C GLY A 446 37.50 -43.36 -65.83
N PHE A 447 38.03 -43.41 -67.05
CA PHE A 447 37.67 -42.46 -68.11
C PHE A 447 36.23 -42.59 -68.64
N GLN A 448 35.60 -43.75 -68.46
CA GLN A 448 34.18 -43.94 -68.79
C GLN A 448 33.33 -43.64 -67.57
N GLN A 449 32.48 -42.62 -67.69
CA GLN A 449 31.64 -42.13 -66.60
C GLN A 449 30.18 -42.14 -67.02
N TYR A 450 29.31 -42.36 -66.04
CA TYR A 450 27.87 -42.44 -66.24
C TYR A 450 27.20 -41.28 -65.53
N CYS A 451 26.20 -40.70 -66.17
CA CYS A 451 25.38 -39.70 -65.50
C CYS A 451 24.40 -40.36 -64.53
N ARG A 452 24.47 -40.00 -63.25
CA ARG A 452 23.55 -40.47 -62.20
C ARG A 452 22.77 -39.29 -61.62
N ASP A 453 21.63 -38.99 -62.23
CA ASP A 453 20.65 -37.98 -61.79
C ASP A 453 21.32 -36.63 -61.49
N GLY A 454 21.84 -35.98 -62.53
CA GLY A 454 22.57 -34.72 -62.43
C GLY A 454 24.02 -34.85 -61.94
N HIS A 455 24.40 -36.00 -61.37
CA HIS A 455 25.75 -36.22 -60.84
C HIS A 455 26.63 -37.08 -61.74
N MET A 456 27.79 -36.54 -62.13
CA MET A 456 28.85 -37.26 -62.83
C MET A 456 30.17 -37.04 -62.11
N ARG A 457 30.94 -38.11 -61.90
CA ARG A 457 32.32 -38.00 -61.40
C ARG A 457 33.24 -37.79 -62.60
N PHE A 458 34.19 -36.87 -62.50
CA PHE A 458 35.12 -36.58 -63.59
C PHE A 458 36.48 -37.23 -63.32
N PRO A 459 37.13 -37.82 -64.33
CA PRO A 459 38.53 -38.22 -64.25
C PRO A 459 39.44 -36.99 -64.12
N GLU A 460 40.68 -37.21 -63.73
CA GLU A 460 41.70 -36.19 -63.46
C GLU A 460 43.03 -36.65 -64.06
N CYS A 461 43.71 -35.72 -64.74
CA CYS A 461 45.03 -35.94 -65.31
C CYS A 461 46.01 -34.85 -64.83
N SER A 462 47.27 -35.25 -64.61
CA SER A 462 48.37 -34.36 -64.20
C SER A 462 49.66 -34.64 -64.96
#